data_AF-A0A151IJZ6-F1
#
_entry.id   AF-A0A151IJZ6-F1
#
_cell.length_a   1.000
_cell.length_b   1.000
_cell.length_c   1.000
_cell.angle_alpha   90.00
_cell.angle_beta   90.00
_cell.angle_gamma   90.00
#
_symmetry.space_group_name_H-M   'P 1'
#
loop_
_entity.id
_entity.type
_entity.pdbx_description
1 polymer ?
#
loop_
_entity_poly.entity_id
_entity_poly.type
_entity_poly.pdbx_seq_one_letter_code
_entity_poly.pdbx_strand_id
1 'polypeptide(L)'
;MRSPNLARTRELLAMGKTKLRSGIGLLTGHLPLRAHLFNLRLAEQKECRLCGEESEDNLHLLCRCPALACKRYKSWGHMFMTPKDFENAKVSSLISLVSDTRLGLTE
;
A
#
# COMPACT_ATOMS: atom_id res chain seq x y z
N MET A 1 8.49 25.03 5.13
CA MET A 1 8.61 23.55 5.19
C MET A 1 7.90 23.04 6.43
N ARG A 2 7.02 22.03 6.31
CA ARG A 2 6.39 21.37 7.46
C ARG A 2 7.47 20.54 8.17
N SER A 3 7.56 20.61 9.49
CA SER A 3 8.51 19.79 10.26
C SER A 3 8.16 18.29 10.13
N PRO A 4 9.15 17.39 10.16
CA PRO A 4 8.90 15.96 10.10
C PRO A 4 8.11 15.48 11.33
N ASN A 5 7.18 14.55 11.11
CA ASN A 5 6.40 13.95 12.19
C ASN A 5 7.30 13.00 13.01
N LEU A 6 7.61 13.39 14.26
CA LEU A 6 8.51 12.65 15.14
C LEU A 6 8.05 11.22 15.43
N ALA A 7 6.74 10.99 15.56
CA ALA A 7 6.19 9.66 15.79
C ALA A 7 6.42 8.75 14.58
N ARG A 8 6.19 9.25 13.36
CA ARG A 8 6.47 8.53 12.12
C ARG A 8 7.96 8.28 11.93
N THR A 9 8.81 9.26 12.23
CA THR A 9 10.28 9.07 12.17
C THR A 9 10.72 7.94 13.09
N ARG A 10 10.24 7.91 14.35
CA ARG A 10 10.55 6.83 15.29
C ARG A 10 10.03 5.47 14.81
N GLU A 11 8.81 5.42 14.26
CA GLU A 11 8.25 4.19 13.70
C GLU A 11 9.13 3.63 12.57
N LEU A 12 9.50 4.48 11.61
CA LEU A 12 10.30 4.07 10.44
C LEU A 12 11.71 3.63 10.83
N LEU A 13 12.36 4.33 11.78
CA LEU A 13 13.69 3.97 12.27
C LEU A 13 13.70 2.66 13.07
N ALA A 14 12.59 2.32 13.72
CA ALA A 14 12.45 1.06 14.45
C ALA A 14 12.14 -0.15 13.55
N MET A 15 11.78 0.07 12.27
CA MET A 15 11.48 -1.02 11.35
C MET A 15 12.75 -1.65 10.76
N GLY A 16 12.72 -2.98 10.62
CA GLY A 16 13.73 -3.69 9.84
C GLY A 16 13.70 -3.30 8.35
N LYS A 17 14.87 -3.39 7.69
CA LYS A 17 15.09 -2.95 6.31
C LYS A 17 14.05 -3.46 5.31
N THR A 18 13.66 -4.73 5.40
CA THR A 18 12.65 -5.34 4.50
C THR A 18 11.28 -4.71 4.66
N LYS A 19 10.79 -4.56 5.90
CA LYS A 19 9.49 -3.90 6.17
C LYS A 19 9.53 -2.44 5.75
N LEU A 20 10.62 -1.73 6.03
CA LEU A 20 10.79 -0.34 5.63
C LEU A 20 10.73 -0.19 4.10
N ARG A 21 11.43 -1.06 3.35
CA ARG A 21 11.38 -1.10 1.88
C ARG A 21 9.95 -1.31 1.38
N SER A 22 9.23 -2.30 1.90
CA SER A 22 7.85 -2.57 1.49
C SER A 22 6.90 -1.42 1.84
N GLY A 23 7.03 -0.83 3.02
CA GLY A 23 6.21 0.30 3.45
C GLY A 23 6.43 1.55 2.59
N ILE A 24 7.69 1.91 2.33
CA ILE A 24 8.04 3.03 1.46
C ILE A 24 7.55 2.75 0.04
N GLY A 25 7.85 1.58 -0.51
CA GLY A 25 7.44 1.19 -1.85
C GLY A 25 5.93 1.22 -2.04
N LEU A 26 5.17 0.75 -1.04
CA LEU A 26 3.71 0.79 -1.06
C LEU A 26 3.19 2.23 -1.07
N LEU A 27 3.73 3.09 -0.21
CA LEU A 27 3.33 4.50 -0.13
C LEU A 27 3.64 5.27 -1.42
N THR A 28 4.78 5.00 -2.04
CA THR A 28 5.22 5.72 -3.24
C THR A 28 4.84 5.03 -4.55
N GLY A 29 4.21 3.85 -4.50
CA GLY A 29 3.89 3.05 -5.69
C GLY A 29 5.10 2.36 -6.34
N HIS A 30 6.25 2.31 -5.68
CA HIS A 30 7.49 1.67 -6.16
C HIS A 30 7.58 0.21 -5.71
N LEU A 31 6.57 -0.57 -6.07
CA LEU A 31 6.50 -2.02 -5.91
C LEU A 31 6.15 -2.66 -7.26
N PRO A 32 6.26 -3.99 -7.42
CA PRO A 32 5.86 -4.68 -8.65
C PRO A 32 4.32 -4.76 -8.75
N LEU A 33 3.68 -3.61 -8.76
CA LEU A 33 2.26 -3.39 -9.03
C LEU A 33 2.04 -3.44 -10.53
N ARG A 34 0.96 -4.09 -11.00
CA ARG A 34 0.71 -4.23 -12.44
C ARG A 34 0.64 -2.89 -13.18
N ALA A 35 0.10 -1.84 -12.58
CA ALA A 35 0.10 -0.52 -13.24
C ALA A 35 1.52 -0.01 -13.50
N HIS A 36 2.44 -0.18 -12.55
CA HIS A 36 3.84 0.20 -12.70
C HIS A 36 4.54 -0.67 -13.75
N LEU A 37 4.37 -2.00 -13.67
CA LEU A 37 4.97 -2.94 -14.62
C LEU A 37 4.45 -2.75 -16.05
N PHE A 38 3.15 -2.49 -16.22
CA PHE A 38 2.53 -2.21 -17.51
C PHE A 38 3.13 -0.95 -18.15
N ASN A 39 3.33 0.12 -17.38
CA ASN A 39 3.98 1.34 -17.87
C ASN A 39 5.43 1.09 -18.32
N LEU A 40 6.12 0.13 -17.69
CA LEU A 40 7.45 -0.33 -18.07
C LEU A 40 7.45 -1.37 -19.21
N ARG A 41 6.28 -1.76 -19.72
CA ARG A 41 6.11 -2.86 -20.71
C ARG A 41 6.63 -4.21 -20.21
N LEU A 42 6.55 -4.44 -18.91
CA LEU A 42 6.90 -5.69 -18.22
C LEU A 42 5.66 -6.50 -17.81
N ALA A 43 4.46 -6.00 -18.08
CA ALA A 43 3.20 -6.71 -17.89
C ALA A 43 2.22 -6.36 -19.02
N GLU A 44 1.44 -7.35 -19.47
CA GLU A 44 0.44 -7.21 -20.53
C GLU A 44 -0.85 -6.52 -20.06
N GLN A 45 -1.10 -6.55 -18.75
CA GLN A 45 -2.34 -6.11 -18.12
C GLN A 45 -2.04 -5.22 -16.93
N LYS A 46 -2.87 -4.19 -16.74
CA LYS A 46 -2.75 -3.26 -15.61
C LYS A 46 -3.76 -3.55 -14.50
N GLU A 47 -4.78 -4.37 -14.78
CA GLU A 47 -5.91 -4.67 -13.91
C GLU A 47 -5.45 -5.36 -12.62
N CYS A 48 -6.08 -4.96 -11.50
CA CYS A 48 -5.82 -5.47 -10.17
C CYS A 48 -5.91 -7.00 -10.11
N ARG A 49 -4.84 -7.67 -9.65
CA ARG A 49 -4.83 -9.13 -9.46
C ARG A 49 -5.80 -9.62 -8.39
N LEU A 50 -6.31 -8.71 -7.54
CA LEU A 50 -7.23 -9.05 -6.46
C LEU A 50 -8.70 -8.94 -6.87
N CYS A 51 -9.10 -7.86 -7.54
CA CYS A 51 -10.50 -7.63 -7.91
C CYS A 51 -10.79 -7.67 -9.41
N GLY A 52 -9.78 -7.52 -10.28
CA GLY A 52 -9.94 -7.54 -11.74
C GLY A 52 -10.60 -6.30 -12.36
N GLU A 53 -10.82 -5.22 -11.60
CA GLU A 53 -11.58 -4.04 -12.06
C GLU A 53 -10.69 -2.86 -12.46
N GLU A 54 -10.13 -2.13 -11.49
CA GLU A 54 -9.27 -0.96 -11.74
C GLU A 54 -7.80 -1.36 -11.93
N SER A 55 -6.98 -0.40 -12.37
CA SER A 55 -5.52 -0.54 -12.41
C SER A 55 -4.97 -0.89 -11.02
N GLU A 56 -4.05 -1.86 -10.95
CA GLU A 56 -3.31 -2.19 -9.75
C GLU A 56 -2.26 -1.11 -9.45
N ASP A 57 -2.66 -0.06 -8.75
CA ASP A 57 -1.77 0.95 -8.22
C ASP A 57 -1.87 1.04 -6.68
N ASN A 58 -0.98 1.81 -6.07
CA ASN A 58 -0.94 1.96 -4.61
C ASN A 58 -2.24 2.57 -4.06
N LEU A 59 -2.82 3.55 -4.75
CA LEU A 59 -4.07 4.18 -4.32
C LEU A 59 -5.23 3.21 -4.42
N HIS A 60 -5.31 2.41 -5.49
CA HIS A 60 -6.31 1.36 -5.61
C HIS A 60 -6.20 0.38 -4.44
N LEU A 61 -5.03 -0.20 -4.19
CA LEU A 61 -4.85 -1.17 -3.10
C LEU A 61 -5.16 -0.58 -1.71
N LEU A 62 -4.60 0.60 -1.42
CA LEU A 62 -4.73 1.24 -0.11
C LEU A 62 -6.13 1.83 0.14
N CYS A 63 -6.80 2.36 -0.89
CA CYS A 63 -8.01 3.16 -0.69
C CYS A 63 -9.29 2.49 -1.19
N ARG A 64 -9.25 1.77 -2.32
CA ARG A 64 -10.45 1.49 -3.12
C ARG A 64 -10.72 0.02 -3.39
N CYS A 65 -9.69 -0.82 -3.42
CA CYS A 65 -9.79 -2.20 -3.85
C CYS A 65 -10.86 -2.96 -3.05
N PRO A 66 -11.95 -3.43 -3.67
CA PRO A 66 -13.06 -4.07 -2.94
C PRO A 66 -12.60 -5.37 -2.26
N ALA A 67 -11.66 -6.09 -2.86
CA ALA A 67 -11.07 -7.30 -2.27
C ALA A 67 -10.35 -7.04 -0.92
N LEU A 68 -9.97 -5.79 -0.65
CA LEU A 68 -9.31 -5.37 0.60
C LEU A 68 -10.26 -4.62 1.56
N ALA A 69 -11.53 -4.41 1.19
CA ALA A 69 -12.47 -3.60 1.98
C ALA A 69 -12.67 -4.11 3.41
N CYS A 70 -12.86 -5.43 3.60
CA CYS A 70 -13.00 -6.02 4.92
C CYS A 70 -11.73 -5.87 5.77
N LYS A 71 -10.53 -5.98 5.17
CA LYS A 71 -9.27 -5.77 5.90
C LYS A 71 -9.12 -4.31 6.30
N ARG A 72 -9.45 -3.35 5.43
CA ARG A 72 -9.45 -1.92 5.78
C ARG A 72 -10.41 -1.62 6.91
N TYR A 73 -11.63 -2.17 6.87
CA TYR A 73 -12.61 -1.99 7.95
C TYR A 73 -12.10 -2.53 9.29
N LYS A 74 -11.47 -3.71 9.30
CA LYS A 74 -10.87 -4.28 10.52
C LYS A 74 -9.69 -3.46 11.05
N SER A 75 -8.87 -2.88 10.17
CA SER A 75 -7.67 -2.13 10.56
C SER A 75 -7.94 -0.66 10.91
N TRP A 76 -8.89 -0.02 10.23
CA TRP A 76 -9.10 1.43 10.27
C TRP A 76 -10.57 1.85 10.41
N GLY A 77 -11.52 0.91 10.49
CA GLY A 77 -12.95 1.24 10.65
C GLY A 77 -13.66 1.73 9.38
N HIS A 78 -12.95 1.79 8.24
CA HIS A 78 -13.48 2.29 6.99
C HIS A 78 -13.24 1.28 5.85
N MET A 79 -14.26 1.03 5.03
CA MET A 79 -14.13 0.16 3.85
C MET A 79 -13.41 0.85 2.70
N PHE A 80 -13.50 2.17 2.61
CA PHE A 80 -12.86 3.02 1.61
C PHE A 80 -12.12 4.14 2.31
N MET A 81 -10.96 4.51 1.79
CA MET A 81 -10.10 5.53 2.37
C MET A 81 -9.70 6.56 1.31
N THR A 82 -9.08 7.63 1.75
CA THR A 82 -8.42 8.63 0.93
C THR A 82 -6.96 8.77 1.37
N PRO A 83 -6.08 9.33 0.54
CA PRO A 83 -4.68 9.55 0.93
C PRO A 83 -4.51 10.34 2.24
N LYS A 84 -5.45 11.24 2.56
CA LYS A 84 -5.42 12.05 3.79
C LYS A 84 -5.60 11.21 5.04
N ASP A 85 -6.35 10.10 4.96
CA ASP A 85 -6.60 9.22 6.11
C ASP A 85 -5.31 8.52 6.58
N PHE A 86 -4.27 8.47 5.74
CA PHE A 86 -2.97 7.90 6.08
C PHE A 86 -2.00 8.89 6.74
N GLU A 87 -2.36 10.17 6.90
CA GLU A 87 -1.48 11.15 7.57
C GLU A 87 -1.07 10.69 8.97
N ASN A 88 -1.96 10.00 9.68
CA ASN A 88 -1.74 9.49 11.04
C ASN A 88 -1.70 7.96 11.13
N ALA A 89 -1.90 7.25 10.02
CA ALA A 89 -1.82 5.79 10.01
C ALA A 89 -0.38 5.31 10.26
N LYS A 90 -0.26 4.22 11.02
CA LYS A 90 1.00 3.49 11.18
C LYS A 90 1.38 2.83 9.86
N VAL A 91 2.63 3.01 9.44
CA VAL A 91 3.14 2.40 8.19
C VAL A 91 3.13 0.88 8.29
N SER A 92 3.37 0.34 9.48
CA SER A 92 3.22 -1.10 9.76
C SER A 92 1.81 -1.64 9.42
N SER A 93 0.75 -0.90 9.75
CA SER A 93 -0.63 -1.28 9.40
C SER A 93 -0.88 -1.28 7.89
N LEU A 94 -0.24 -0.36 7.15
CA LEU A 94 -0.34 -0.32 5.67
C LEU A 94 0.29 -1.56 5.05
N ILE A 95 1.46 -1.98 5.54
CA ILE A 95 2.12 -3.20 5.09
C ILE A 95 1.24 -4.42 5.40
N SER A 96 0.67 -4.49 6.60
CA SER A 96 -0.20 -5.61 6.99
C SER A 96 -1.41 -5.79 6.07
N LEU A 97 -1.97 -4.69 5.51
CA LEU A 97 -3.08 -4.75 4.56
C LEU A 97 -2.75 -5.64 3.35
N VAL A 98 -1.53 -5.51 2.82
CA VAL A 98 -1.08 -6.18 1.59
C VAL A 98 -0.25 -7.43 1.84
N SER A 99 0.21 -7.68 3.07
CA SER A 99 1.11 -8.79 3.40
C SER A 99 0.54 -10.19 3.11
N ASP A 100 -0.74 -10.46 3.39
CA ASP A 100 -1.34 -11.77 3.07
C ASP A 100 -1.97 -11.83 1.67
N THR A 101 -1.63 -10.89 0.79
CA THR A 101 -2.12 -10.91 -0.58
C THR A 101 -1.18 -11.73 -1.45
N ARG A 102 -1.72 -12.40 -2.48
CA ARG A 102 -0.92 -13.14 -3.47
C ARG A 102 -0.21 -12.23 -4.48
N LEU A 103 0.14 -11.01 -4.07
CA LEU A 103 0.75 -9.99 -4.94
C LEU A 103 2.29 -10.05 -4.94
N GLY A 104 2.91 -10.73 -3.97
CA GLY A 104 4.38 -10.85 -3.86
C GLY A 104 5.08 -9.52 -3.56
N LEU A 105 4.42 -8.63 -2.79
CA LEU A 105 4.89 -7.26 -2.55
C LEU A 105 5.82 -7.09 -1.32
N THR A 106 5.84 -8.10 -0.43
CA THR A 106 6.44 -7.99 0.90
C THR A 106 7.52 -9.03 1.19
N GLU A 107 7.92 -9.80 0.18
CA GLU A 107 8.98 -10.82 0.24
C GLU A 107 10.38 -10.25 -0.07
#